data_AF-A0A540LW81-F1
#
_entry.id   AF-A0A540LW81-F1
#
_cell.length_a   1.000
_cell.length_b   1.000
_cell.length_c   1.000
_cell.angle_alpha   90.00
_cell.angle_beta   90.00
_cell.angle_gamma   90.00
#
_symmetry.space_group_name_H-M   'P 1'
#
loop_
_entity.id
_entity.type
_entity.pdbx_description
1 polymer ?
#
loop_
_entity_poly.entity_id
_entity_poly.type
_entity_poly.pdbx_seq_one_letter_code
_entity_poly.pdbx_strand_id
1 'polypeptide(L)'
;MAAMYLVRPPLSTSATGMRRKTNRDLAMAKYKEGDIRAATELFQRAVSVTPAMAHQLIQVLRSEKVEFVVAPYEADAQLAYLCSLEAEKGGIAAVITEDSDLVAYGCQAIVFKMDHYGNGEEIVLENVFNPGSHKPSFQNFDQELFTGMCVLAGCDFLPSVHGIGIAKAYALVAKYRNLDRALSALKSQKGRRMAEDYPKCFREAVAVFQHAQIYDADKKNVKHMKPIPQKLVQSLGGELDFLGPEMPSSVATAIAEGKLDPINMMAFDHFPASRHHPDPIKNRNSDQTQRTATAIVSAEVSCFVSFPSLKSQKDNARHTGKFC
;
A
#
# COMPACT_ATOMS: atom_id res chain seq x y z
N MET A 1 -6.39 -9.60 -10.57
CA MET A 1 -6.02 -10.30 -9.33
C MET A 1 -6.03 -9.31 -8.17
N ALA A 2 -6.58 -9.66 -7.01
CA ALA A 2 -6.48 -8.88 -5.78
C ALA A 2 -5.38 -9.43 -4.86
N ALA A 3 -4.50 -8.58 -4.33
CA ALA A 3 -3.54 -8.97 -3.29
C ALA A 3 -3.96 -8.38 -1.95
N MET A 4 -3.88 -9.19 -0.90
CA MET A 4 -4.25 -8.78 0.45
C MET A 4 -3.09 -9.10 1.39
N TYR A 5 -2.87 -8.27 2.41
CA TYR A 5 -2.00 -8.65 3.50
C TYR A 5 -2.71 -8.54 4.83
N LEU A 6 -2.37 -9.44 5.73
CA LEU A 6 -3.02 -9.57 7.03
C LEU A 6 -2.00 -9.70 8.18
N VAL A 7 -0.70 -9.76 7.85
CA VAL A 7 0.42 -9.77 8.79
C VAL A 7 1.42 -8.72 8.37
N ARG A 8 1.88 -7.92 9.33
CA ARG A 8 2.95 -6.96 9.10
C ARG A 8 4.31 -7.66 9.15
N PRO A 9 5.30 -7.19 8.38
CA PRO A 9 6.64 -7.73 8.46
C PRO A 9 7.28 -7.44 9.83
N PRO A 10 8.22 -8.28 10.30
CA PRO A 10 8.81 -8.17 11.62
C PRO A 10 9.52 -6.84 11.89
N LEU A 11 10.08 -6.21 10.85
CA LEU A 11 10.78 -4.93 10.95
C LEU A 11 9.84 -3.72 11.04
N SER A 12 8.53 -3.88 10.81
CA SER A 12 7.58 -2.76 10.84
C SER A 12 7.41 -2.17 12.24
N THR A 13 7.25 -0.84 12.32
CA THR A 13 7.10 -0.19 13.62
C THR A 13 5.74 -0.51 14.29
N SER A 14 5.79 -0.82 15.59
CA SER A 14 4.58 -1.02 16.43
C SER A 14 3.81 0.28 16.72
N ALA A 15 4.35 1.43 16.31
CA ALA A 15 3.81 2.76 16.56
C ALA A 15 2.39 2.94 16.02
N THR A 16 2.06 2.33 14.87
CA THR A 16 0.72 2.43 14.29
C THR A 16 -0.34 1.77 15.17
N GLY A 17 -0.06 0.58 15.71
CA GLY A 17 -0.98 -0.16 16.57
C GLY A 17 -1.25 0.56 17.89
N MET A 18 -0.19 1.08 18.52
CA MET A 18 -0.30 1.89 19.73
C MET A 18 -1.14 3.15 19.48
N ARG A 19 -0.87 3.87 18.38
CA ARG A 19 -1.62 5.08 18.00
C ARG A 19 -3.11 4.80 17.81
N ARG A 20 -3.48 3.68 17.16
CA ARG A 20 -4.88 3.27 17.00
C ARG A 20 -5.55 2.99 18.33
N LYS A 21 -4.88 2.29 19.26
CA LYS A 21 -5.40 2.03 20.61
C LYS A 21 -5.63 3.33 21.37
N THR A 22 -4.64 4.23 21.41
CA THR A 22 -4.77 5.54 22.05
C THR A 22 -5.92 6.36 21.45
N ASN A 23 -6.05 6.40 20.13
CA ASN A 23 -7.15 7.09 19.46
C ASN A 23 -8.51 6.47 19.84
N ARG A 24 -8.60 5.14 19.95
CA ARG A 24 -9.84 4.46 20.37
C ARG A 24 -10.23 4.84 21.80
N ASP A 25 -9.27 4.83 22.72
CA ASP A 25 -9.53 5.14 24.13
C ASP A 25 -9.98 6.61 24.28
N LEU A 26 -9.32 7.53 23.58
CA LEU A 26 -9.72 8.94 23.52
C LEU A 26 -11.09 9.13 22.87
N ALA A 27 -11.38 8.40 21.78
CA ALA A 27 -12.68 8.45 21.12
C ALA A 27 -13.81 8.02 22.06
N MET A 28 -13.59 6.97 22.86
CA MET A 28 -14.57 6.52 23.86
C MET A 28 -14.79 7.53 24.98
N ALA A 29 -13.74 8.23 25.42
CA ALA A 29 -13.89 9.30 26.39
C ALA A 29 -14.77 10.44 25.82
N LYS A 30 -14.48 10.89 24.59
CA LYS A 30 -15.28 11.92 23.90
C LYS A 30 -16.72 11.51 23.66
N TYR A 31 -16.94 10.24 23.32
CA TYR A 31 -18.28 9.70 23.16
C TYR A 31 -19.08 9.73 24.46
N LYS A 32 -18.46 9.36 25.60
CA LYS A 32 -19.08 9.42 26.93
C LYS A 32 -19.36 10.85 27.39
N GLU A 33 -18.55 11.82 26.98
CA GLU A 33 -18.78 13.26 27.21
C GLU A 33 -19.92 13.84 26.34
N GLY A 34 -20.44 13.08 25.37
CA GLY A 34 -21.47 13.54 24.43
C GLY A 34 -20.92 14.31 23.22
N ASP A 35 -19.60 14.44 23.08
CA ASP A 35 -18.97 15.06 21.91
C ASP A 35 -18.81 14.05 20.77
N ILE A 36 -19.93 13.82 20.06
CA ILE A 36 -20.02 12.85 18.97
C ILE A 36 -19.08 13.20 17.80
N ARG A 37 -18.86 14.49 17.53
CA ARG A 37 -18.01 14.92 16.40
C ARG A 37 -16.55 14.57 16.66
N ALA A 38 -16.02 14.96 17.82
CA ALA A 38 -14.64 14.63 18.18
C ALA A 38 -14.43 13.12 18.32
N ALA A 39 -15.40 12.40 18.88
CA ALA A 39 -15.36 10.95 18.98
C ALA A 39 -15.27 10.28 17.59
N THR A 40 -16.08 10.73 16.63
CA THR A 40 -16.11 10.17 15.27
C THR A 40 -14.77 10.34 14.56
N GLU A 41 -14.15 11.53 14.63
CA GLU A 41 -12.83 11.78 14.05
C GLU A 41 -11.76 10.86 14.65
N LEU A 42 -11.79 10.64 15.97
CA LEU A 42 -10.86 9.74 16.65
C LEU A 42 -11.14 8.26 16.32
N PHE A 43 -12.40 7.86 16.16
CA PHE A 43 -12.75 6.51 15.71
C PHE A 43 -12.21 6.22 14.31
N GLN A 44 -12.34 7.17 13.37
CA GLN A 44 -11.80 7.03 12.02
C GLN A 44 -10.28 6.78 12.05
N ARG A 45 -9.55 7.44 12.95
CA ARG A 45 -8.10 7.24 13.15
C ARG A 45 -7.73 5.97 13.92
N ALA A 46 -8.71 5.27 14.49
CA ALA A 46 -8.53 4.06 15.27
C ALA A 46 -8.89 2.78 14.51
N VAL A 47 -9.44 2.90 13.29
CA VAL A 47 -9.84 1.76 12.46
C VAL A 47 -8.65 0.84 12.21
N SER A 48 -8.89 -0.47 12.35
CA SER A 48 -7.96 -1.52 11.98
C SER A 48 -8.71 -2.58 11.18
N VAL A 49 -8.22 -2.88 9.99
CA VAL A 49 -8.74 -3.99 9.18
C VAL A 49 -8.25 -5.30 9.79
N THR A 50 -9.16 -6.25 10.01
CA THR A 50 -8.85 -7.55 10.62
C THR A 50 -8.80 -8.66 9.56
N PRO A 51 -8.11 -9.79 9.84
CA PRO A 51 -8.18 -10.99 9.01
C PRO A 51 -9.61 -11.45 8.72
N ALA A 52 -10.50 -11.37 9.71
CA ALA A 52 -11.92 -11.73 9.53
C ALA A 52 -12.64 -10.81 8.52
N MET A 53 -12.39 -9.49 8.55
CA MET A 53 -12.96 -8.56 7.56
C MET A 53 -12.43 -8.86 6.15
N ALA A 54 -11.13 -9.10 6.03
CA ALA A 54 -10.52 -9.50 4.75
C ALA A 54 -11.08 -10.82 4.22
N HIS A 55 -11.28 -11.81 5.10
CA HIS A 55 -11.86 -13.08 4.73
C HIS A 55 -13.29 -12.95 4.18
N GLN A 56 -14.11 -12.02 4.71
CA GLN A 56 -15.42 -11.73 4.13
C GLN A 56 -15.31 -11.24 2.68
N LEU A 57 -14.35 -10.35 2.38
CA LEU A 57 -14.07 -9.93 1.00
C LEU A 57 -13.62 -11.11 0.13
N ILE A 58 -12.74 -11.97 0.64
CA ILE A 58 -12.29 -13.18 -0.07
C ILE A 58 -13.47 -14.07 -0.48
N GLN A 59 -14.48 -14.24 0.39
CA GLN A 59 -15.67 -15.03 0.04
C GLN A 59 -16.46 -14.41 -1.13
N VAL A 60 -16.56 -13.08 -1.18
CA VAL A 60 -17.17 -12.35 -2.30
C VAL A 60 -16.33 -12.51 -3.57
N LEU A 61 -15.01 -12.33 -3.49
CA LEU A 61 -14.12 -12.52 -4.65
C LEU A 61 -14.25 -13.93 -5.24
N ARG A 62 -14.36 -14.96 -4.39
CA ARG A 62 -14.60 -16.34 -4.82
C ARG A 62 -15.94 -16.51 -5.53
N SER A 63 -17.03 -15.93 -5.02
CA SER A 63 -18.34 -16.03 -5.68
C SER A 63 -18.36 -15.33 -7.04
N GLU A 64 -17.66 -14.21 -7.15
CA GLU A 64 -17.49 -13.44 -8.39
C GLU A 64 -16.40 -13.99 -9.32
N LYS A 65 -15.73 -15.10 -8.95
CA LYS A 65 -14.62 -15.71 -9.69
C LYS A 65 -13.47 -14.74 -9.99
N VAL A 66 -13.22 -13.82 -9.07
CA VAL A 66 -12.06 -12.91 -9.11
C VAL A 66 -10.89 -13.57 -8.40
N GLU A 67 -9.77 -13.69 -9.10
CA GLU A 67 -8.53 -14.23 -8.53
C GLU A 67 -7.98 -13.33 -7.43
N PHE A 68 -7.49 -13.96 -6.36
CA PHE A 68 -6.84 -13.26 -5.25
C PHE A 68 -5.67 -14.07 -4.72
N VAL A 69 -4.79 -13.40 -3.97
CA VAL A 69 -3.74 -14.00 -3.16
C VAL A 69 -3.59 -13.24 -1.86
N VAL A 70 -3.46 -13.95 -0.75
CA VAL A 70 -3.02 -13.35 0.51
C VAL A 70 -1.50 -13.43 0.58
N ALA A 71 -0.83 -12.29 0.59
CA ALA A 71 0.62 -12.22 0.75
C ALA A 71 1.02 -12.76 2.14
N PRO A 72 2.19 -13.43 2.26
CA PRO A 72 2.65 -13.95 3.54
C PRO A 72 3.01 -12.81 4.52
N TYR A 73 3.46 -11.68 3.97
CA TYR A 73 3.71 -10.43 4.68
C TYR A 73 3.06 -9.29 3.88
N GLU A 74 3.82 -8.33 3.34
CA GLU A 74 3.22 -7.17 2.66
C GLU A 74 2.65 -7.49 1.27
N ALA A 75 1.45 -6.94 1.00
CA ALA A 75 0.83 -7.03 -0.31
C ALA A 75 1.64 -6.26 -1.34
N ASP A 76 2.28 -5.17 -0.93
CA ASP A 76 3.12 -4.31 -1.77
C ASP A 76 4.29 -5.07 -2.40
N ALA A 77 5.00 -5.86 -1.59
CA ALA A 77 6.05 -6.75 -2.07
C ALA A 77 5.50 -7.82 -3.04
N GLN A 78 4.36 -8.43 -2.71
CA GLN A 78 3.71 -9.43 -3.56
C GLN A 78 3.28 -8.84 -4.92
N LEU A 79 2.68 -7.65 -4.90
CA LEU A 79 2.21 -6.93 -6.09
C LEU A 79 3.37 -6.49 -6.97
N ALA A 80 4.43 -5.94 -6.38
CA ALA A 80 5.65 -5.59 -7.12
C ALA A 80 6.30 -6.83 -7.76
N TYR A 81 6.32 -7.97 -7.06
CA TYR A 81 6.78 -9.24 -7.63
C TYR A 81 5.91 -9.67 -8.82
N LEU A 82 4.57 -9.70 -8.67
CA LEU A 82 3.66 -10.06 -9.77
C LEU A 82 3.81 -9.11 -10.97
N CYS A 83 3.99 -7.81 -10.74
CA CYS A 83 4.21 -6.82 -11.80
C CYS A 83 5.57 -7.01 -12.51
N SER A 84 6.53 -7.70 -11.89
CA SER A 84 7.82 -8.02 -12.51
C SER A 84 7.80 -9.28 -13.38
N LEU A 85 6.75 -10.09 -13.29
CA LEU A 85 6.63 -11.32 -14.08
C LEU A 85 6.10 -11.06 -15.48
N GLU A 86 6.44 -11.94 -16.40
CA GLU A 86 5.83 -12.02 -17.74
C GLU A 86 4.38 -12.51 -17.64
N ALA A 87 3.54 -12.12 -18.60
CA ALA A 87 2.12 -12.47 -18.61
C ALA A 87 1.88 -13.99 -18.60
N GLU A 88 2.73 -14.75 -19.29
CA GLU A 88 2.66 -16.22 -19.36
C GLU A 88 2.96 -16.90 -18.00
N LYS A 89 3.59 -16.17 -17.08
CA LYS A 89 3.90 -16.62 -15.70
C LYS A 89 2.96 -16.00 -14.67
N GLY A 90 1.81 -15.50 -15.09
CA GLY A 90 0.83 -14.86 -14.21
C GLY A 90 1.20 -13.42 -13.81
N GLY A 91 2.03 -12.74 -14.62
CA GLY A 91 2.35 -11.34 -14.42
C GLY A 91 1.16 -10.40 -14.60
N ILE A 92 1.19 -9.27 -13.90
CA ILE A 92 0.15 -8.24 -13.96
C ILE A 92 0.66 -6.99 -14.69
N ALA A 93 -0.22 -6.36 -15.47
CA ALA A 93 0.13 -5.19 -16.26
C ALA A 93 0.33 -3.92 -15.41
N ALA A 94 -0.45 -3.76 -14.34
CA ALA A 94 -0.39 -2.61 -13.44
C ALA A 94 -0.96 -2.97 -12.06
N VAL A 95 -0.57 -2.18 -11.06
CA VAL A 95 -1.08 -2.27 -9.68
C VAL A 95 -1.96 -1.06 -9.38
N ILE A 96 -3.16 -1.28 -8.86
CA ILE A 96 -4.01 -0.20 -8.35
C ILE A 96 -3.79 -0.09 -6.84
N THR A 97 -3.31 1.05 -6.36
CA THR A 97 -3.07 1.27 -4.93
C THR A 97 -3.04 2.77 -4.61
N GLU A 98 -3.31 3.13 -3.35
CA GLU A 98 -3.00 4.46 -2.81
C GLU A 98 -1.63 4.51 -2.11
N ASP A 99 -0.97 3.35 -1.95
CA ASP A 99 0.31 3.23 -1.27
C ASP A 99 1.48 3.52 -2.21
N SER A 100 2.27 4.54 -1.88
CA SER A 100 3.43 4.94 -2.68
C SER A 100 4.63 4.01 -2.51
N ASP A 101 4.62 3.11 -1.52
CA ASP A 101 5.73 2.20 -1.26
C ASP A 101 6.01 1.24 -2.44
N LEU A 102 5.00 0.96 -3.28
CA LEU A 102 5.14 0.22 -4.54
C LEU A 102 6.22 0.81 -5.47
N VAL A 103 6.42 2.12 -5.45
CA VAL A 103 7.48 2.77 -6.25
C VAL A 103 8.86 2.40 -5.70
N ALA A 104 9.01 2.34 -4.36
CA ALA A 104 10.26 1.94 -3.71
C ALA A 104 10.54 0.43 -3.86
N TYR A 105 9.50 -0.40 -3.91
CA TYR A 105 9.59 -1.82 -4.28
C TYR A 105 9.96 -2.04 -5.77
N GLY A 106 9.81 -1.02 -6.60
CA GLY A 106 10.17 -1.06 -8.02
C GLY A 106 9.08 -1.65 -8.91
N CYS A 107 7.81 -1.47 -8.54
CA CYS A 107 6.67 -1.82 -9.39
C CYS A 107 6.69 -1.01 -10.68
N GLN A 108 6.50 -1.66 -11.84
CA GLN A 108 6.73 -1.04 -13.15
C GLN A 108 5.63 -0.05 -13.54
N ALA A 109 4.37 -0.37 -13.25
CA ALA A 109 3.22 0.49 -13.52
C ALA A 109 2.25 0.48 -12.35
N ILE A 110 1.87 1.67 -11.88
CA ILE A 110 1.00 1.86 -10.72
C ILE A 110 -0.08 2.88 -11.09
N VAL A 111 -1.33 2.60 -10.73
CA VAL A 111 -2.48 3.49 -10.89
C VAL A 111 -2.93 3.95 -9.51
N PHE A 112 -2.77 5.25 -9.25
CA PHE A 112 -3.19 5.92 -8.02
C PHE A 112 -4.55 6.59 -8.20
N LYS A 113 -5.23 6.88 -7.08
CA LYS A 113 -6.45 7.68 -7.01
C LYS A 113 -7.55 7.23 -7.96
N MET A 114 -7.68 5.91 -8.15
CA MET A 114 -8.68 5.38 -9.04
C MET A 114 -10.07 5.58 -8.43
N ASP A 115 -10.91 6.38 -9.10
CA ASP A 115 -12.29 6.61 -8.68
C ASP A 115 -13.20 5.43 -9.04
N HIS A 116 -14.47 5.49 -8.60
CA HIS A 116 -15.45 4.43 -8.87
C HIS A 116 -15.92 4.36 -10.33
N TYR A 117 -15.51 5.31 -11.18
CA TYR A 117 -15.72 5.28 -12.62
C TYR A 117 -14.50 4.71 -13.37
N GLY A 118 -13.41 4.41 -12.66
CA GLY A 118 -12.18 3.86 -13.22
C GLY A 118 -11.17 4.91 -13.70
N ASN A 119 -11.35 6.19 -13.37
CA ASN A 119 -10.37 7.23 -13.69
C ASN A 119 -9.29 7.27 -12.61
N GLY A 120 -8.01 7.20 -12.99
CA GLY A 120 -6.88 7.27 -12.07
C GLY A 120 -5.64 7.95 -12.66
N GLU A 121 -4.61 8.10 -11.85
CA GLU A 121 -3.32 8.68 -12.20
C GLU A 121 -2.27 7.57 -12.33
N GLU A 122 -1.76 7.32 -13.55
CA GLU A 122 -0.74 6.31 -13.79
C GLU A 122 0.68 6.86 -13.56
N ILE A 123 1.51 6.08 -12.86
CA ILE A 123 2.95 6.26 -12.77
C ILE A 123 3.63 5.01 -13.35
N VAL A 124 4.42 5.23 -14.39
CA VAL A 124 5.33 4.22 -14.96
C VAL A 124 6.74 4.49 -14.47
N LEU A 125 7.35 3.49 -13.84
CA LEU A 125 8.65 3.62 -13.16
C LEU A 125 9.78 4.04 -14.12
N GLU A 126 9.76 3.56 -15.36
CA GLU A 126 10.72 3.97 -16.38
C GLU A 126 10.68 5.50 -16.61
N ASN A 127 9.51 6.11 -16.59
CA ASN A 127 9.34 7.55 -16.75
C ASN A 127 9.82 8.33 -15.52
N VAL A 128 9.85 7.71 -14.33
CA VAL A 128 10.42 8.30 -13.12
C VAL A 128 11.94 8.43 -13.27
N PHE A 129 12.60 7.40 -13.78
CA PHE A 129 14.05 7.41 -14.02
C PHE A 129 14.44 8.18 -15.28
N ASN A 130 13.57 8.24 -16.29
CA ASN A 130 13.81 8.99 -17.53
C ASN A 130 12.80 10.12 -17.74
N PRO A 131 12.72 11.13 -16.85
CA PRO A 131 11.64 12.12 -16.84
C PRO A 131 11.80 13.22 -17.90
N GLY A 132 12.70 13.07 -18.87
CA GLY A 132 13.04 14.11 -19.84
C GLY A 132 13.46 15.42 -19.14
N SER A 133 12.70 16.50 -19.35
CA SER A 133 12.95 17.81 -18.73
C SER A 133 12.25 18.04 -17.40
N HIS A 134 11.49 17.08 -16.88
CA HIS A 134 10.75 17.24 -15.62
C HIS A 134 11.68 17.19 -14.39
N LYS A 135 11.32 17.93 -13.34
CA LYS A 135 12.02 17.95 -12.05
C LYS A 135 11.07 17.51 -10.92
N PRO A 136 11.55 16.80 -9.88
CA PRO A 136 12.93 16.32 -9.71
C PRO A 136 13.29 15.25 -10.76
N SER A 137 14.58 15.17 -11.11
CA SER A 137 15.06 14.22 -12.12
C SER A 137 15.83 13.10 -11.46
N PHE A 138 15.39 11.86 -11.67
CA PHE A 138 16.05 10.66 -11.18
C PHE A 138 16.94 10.01 -12.26
N GLN A 139 17.33 10.74 -13.30
CA GLN A 139 18.13 10.23 -14.44
C GLN A 139 19.46 9.57 -14.07
N ASN A 140 20.00 9.86 -12.89
CA ASN A 140 21.25 9.27 -12.41
C ASN A 140 21.02 8.35 -11.20
N PHE A 141 19.79 7.93 -10.97
CA PHE A 141 19.43 6.98 -9.92
C PHE A 141 19.17 5.65 -10.60
N ASP A 142 19.71 4.59 -10.03
CA ASP A 142 19.16 3.25 -10.22
C ASP A 142 18.10 2.98 -9.14
N GLN A 143 17.47 1.81 -9.20
CA GLN A 143 16.48 1.41 -8.22
C GLN A 143 17.06 1.39 -6.80
N GLU A 144 18.33 1.00 -6.61
CA GLU A 144 18.97 0.93 -5.29
C GLU A 144 19.07 2.33 -4.66
N LEU A 145 19.56 3.31 -5.42
CA LEU A 145 19.64 4.69 -4.97
C LEU A 145 18.25 5.28 -4.69
N PHE A 146 17.25 4.94 -5.51
CA PHE A 146 15.87 5.39 -5.32
C PHE A 146 15.25 4.80 -4.05
N THR A 147 15.30 3.49 -3.87
CA THR A 147 14.84 2.81 -2.65
C THR A 147 15.55 3.36 -1.42
N GLY A 148 16.88 3.52 -1.48
CA GLY A 148 17.66 4.09 -0.38
C GLY A 148 17.27 5.54 -0.05
N MET A 149 16.93 6.34 -1.07
CA MET A 149 16.38 7.68 -0.87
C MET A 149 15.03 7.65 -0.13
N CYS A 150 14.11 6.77 -0.55
CA CYS A 150 12.81 6.61 0.12
C CYS A 150 13.00 6.20 1.59
N VAL A 151 13.85 5.21 1.86
CA VAL A 151 14.18 4.78 3.23
C VAL A 151 14.81 5.91 4.06
N LEU A 152 15.70 6.74 3.47
CA LEU A 152 16.25 7.93 4.14
C LEU A 152 15.19 8.98 4.47
N ALA A 153 14.17 9.11 3.63
CA ALA A 153 13.05 10.03 3.84
C ALA A 153 12.09 9.55 4.94
N GLY A 154 12.21 8.28 5.36
CA GLY A 154 11.38 7.62 6.35
C GLY A 154 10.36 6.70 5.69
N CYS A 155 10.23 5.49 6.23
CA CYS A 155 9.26 4.48 5.80
C CYS A 155 8.76 3.69 7.03
N ASP A 156 7.86 2.74 6.81
CA ASP A 156 7.28 1.92 7.88
C ASP A 156 8.30 1.03 8.62
N PHE A 157 9.45 0.75 7.99
CA PHE A 157 10.55 -0.04 8.57
C PHE A 157 11.61 0.80 9.28
N LEU A 158 11.74 2.08 8.93
CA LEU A 158 12.75 2.95 9.50
C LEU A 158 12.27 4.40 9.53
N PRO A 159 12.08 5.00 10.72
CA PRO A 159 11.80 6.43 10.82
C PRO A 159 12.99 7.25 10.33
N SER A 160 12.73 8.34 9.62
CA SER A 160 13.78 9.27 9.15
C SER A 160 14.59 9.87 10.31
N VAL A 161 15.87 10.18 10.07
CA VAL A 161 16.65 11.02 10.99
C VAL A 161 15.99 12.40 11.11
N HIS A 162 15.87 12.94 12.33
CA HIS A 162 15.21 14.22 12.57
C HIS A 162 15.69 15.35 11.62
N GLY A 163 14.71 15.95 10.92
CA GLY A 163 14.92 17.02 9.97
C GLY A 163 15.50 16.57 8.63
N ILE A 164 15.43 15.28 8.30
CA ILE A 164 15.60 14.70 6.96
C ILE A 164 14.22 14.26 6.48
N GLY A 165 13.78 14.79 5.36
CA GLY A 165 12.60 14.33 4.62
C GLY A 165 12.96 14.20 3.14
N ILE A 166 11.99 13.92 2.28
CA ILE A 166 12.22 13.51 0.89
C ILE A 166 13.15 14.44 0.11
N ALA A 167 13.00 15.77 0.22
CA ALA A 167 13.85 16.72 -0.49
C ALA A 167 15.33 16.67 -0.06
N LYS A 168 15.59 16.46 1.23
CA LYS A 168 16.97 16.34 1.76
C LYS A 168 17.55 14.97 1.49
N ALA A 169 16.73 13.92 1.58
CA ALA A 169 17.13 12.57 1.18
C ALA A 169 17.56 12.56 -0.30
N TYR A 170 16.74 13.13 -1.18
CA TYR A 170 17.08 13.31 -2.60
C TYR A 170 18.40 14.06 -2.78
N ALA A 171 18.57 15.22 -2.14
CA ALA A 171 19.78 16.02 -2.26
C ALA A 171 21.04 15.27 -1.79
N LEU A 172 20.94 14.46 -0.73
CA LEU A 172 22.04 13.61 -0.25
C LEU A 172 22.38 12.53 -1.27
N VAL A 173 21.39 11.74 -1.71
CA VAL A 173 21.62 10.63 -2.63
C VAL A 173 22.10 11.14 -4.00
N ALA A 174 21.51 12.21 -4.52
CA ALA A 174 21.93 12.83 -5.78
C ALA A 174 23.37 13.36 -5.74
N LYS A 175 23.81 13.89 -4.58
CA LYS A 175 25.17 14.41 -4.39
C LYS A 175 26.22 13.29 -4.30
N TYR A 176 25.95 12.25 -3.53
CA TYR A 176 26.94 11.22 -3.23
C TYR A 176 26.90 10.02 -4.21
N ARG A 177 25.74 9.74 -4.81
CA ARG A 177 25.49 8.61 -5.73
C ARG A 177 25.98 7.25 -5.20
N ASN A 178 25.95 7.11 -3.88
CA ASN A 178 26.39 5.94 -3.15
C ASN A 178 25.79 6.02 -1.74
N LEU A 179 25.02 5.01 -1.34
CA LEU A 179 24.26 5.04 -0.09
C LEU A 179 25.17 5.05 1.15
N ASP A 180 26.27 4.30 1.17
CA ASP A 180 27.22 4.29 2.30
C ASP A 180 27.89 5.66 2.50
N ARG A 181 28.26 6.33 1.41
CA ARG A 181 28.79 7.71 1.45
C ARG A 181 27.74 8.70 1.91
N ALA A 182 26.49 8.57 1.44
CA ALA A 182 25.39 9.42 1.86
C ALA A 182 25.10 9.25 3.37
N LEU A 183 25.10 8.02 3.88
CA LEU A 183 24.93 7.71 5.31
C LEU A 183 26.08 8.26 6.15
N SER A 184 27.32 8.09 5.69
CA SER A 184 28.50 8.59 6.40
C SER A 184 28.48 10.12 6.49
N ALA A 185 28.14 10.81 5.39
CA ALA A 185 27.96 12.25 5.38
C ALA A 185 26.81 12.70 6.29
N LEU A 186 25.70 11.97 6.29
CA LEU A 186 24.56 12.25 7.17
C LEU A 186 24.96 12.10 8.65
N LYS A 187 25.71 11.06 9.01
CA LYS A 187 26.23 10.86 10.37
C LYS A 187 27.15 12.01 10.78
N SER A 188 28.05 12.45 9.91
CA SER A 188 28.91 13.61 10.19
C SER A 188 28.09 14.91 10.39
N GLN A 189 27.01 15.11 9.63
CA GLN A 189 26.17 16.30 9.73
C GLN A 189 25.26 16.30 10.97
N LYS A 190 24.73 15.13 11.36
CA LYS A 190 23.72 15.00 12.42
C LYS A 190 24.32 14.61 13.76
N GLY A 191 25.51 14.03 13.77
CA GLY A 191 26.21 13.57 14.97
C GLY A 191 25.30 12.69 15.84
N ARG A 192 25.16 13.09 17.10
CA ARG A 192 24.34 12.38 18.11
C ARG A 192 22.83 12.35 17.82
N ARG A 193 22.32 13.16 16.86
CA ARG A 193 20.91 13.11 16.45
C ARG A 193 20.58 11.90 15.57
N MET A 194 21.60 11.24 15.02
CA MET A 194 21.46 9.97 14.32
C MET A 194 21.92 8.86 15.25
N ALA A 195 21.03 7.93 15.55
CA ALA A 195 21.32 6.78 16.40
C ALA A 195 22.50 5.96 15.84
N GLU A 196 23.23 5.27 16.72
CA GLU A 196 24.42 4.49 16.33
C GLU A 196 24.07 3.29 15.46
N ASP A 197 22.91 2.68 15.70
CA ASP A 197 22.37 1.54 14.96
C ASP A 197 21.67 1.92 13.65
N TYR A 198 21.37 3.21 13.41
CA TYR A 198 20.65 3.67 12.23
C TYR A 198 21.24 3.14 10.90
N PRO A 199 22.57 3.10 10.66
CA PRO A 199 23.12 2.53 9.44
C PRO A 199 22.81 1.03 9.27
N LYS A 200 22.74 0.25 10.35
CA LYS A 200 22.32 -1.16 10.30
C LYS A 200 20.84 -1.24 9.92
N CYS A 201 19.97 -0.54 10.65
CA CYS A 201 18.53 -0.53 10.41
C CYS A 201 18.18 0.01 9.01
N PHE A 202 18.98 0.95 8.47
CA PHE A 202 18.87 1.41 7.09
C PHE A 202 19.11 0.30 6.07
N ARG A 203 20.16 -0.50 6.25
CA ARG A 203 20.44 -1.63 5.35
C ARG A 203 19.36 -2.70 5.43
N GLU A 204 18.84 -2.96 6.64
CA GLU A 204 17.72 -3.88 6.84
C GLU A 204 16.45 -3.38 6.14
N ALA A 205 16.09 -2.11 6.32
CA ALA A 205 14.93 -1.52 5.65
C ALA A 205 15.05 -1.53 4.12
N VAL A 206 16.22 -1.19 3.56
CA VAL A 206 16.48 -1.33 2.11
C VAL A 206 16.36 -2.80 1.67
N ALA A 207 16.87 -3.73 2.47
CA ALA A 207 16.78 -5.16 2.17
C ALA A 207 15.33 -5.67 2.15
N VAL A 208 14.43 -5.14 2.98
CA VAL A 208 12.99 -5.47 2.91
C VAL A 208 12.42 -5.11 1.53
N PHE A 209 12.65 -3.89 1.05
CA PHE A 209 12.18 -3.45 -0.28
C PHE A 209 12.76 -4.26 -1.45
N GLN A 210 13.92 -4.90 -1.27
CA GLN A 210 14.59 -5.66 -2.32
C GLN A 210 14.30 -7.17 -2.24
N HIS A 211 14.12 -7.69 -1.03
CA HIS A 211 14.16 -9.12 -0.75
C HIS A 211 13.03 -9.59 0.16
N ALA A 212 11.94 -8.82 0.30
CA ALA A 212 10.76 -9.27 1.04
C ALA A 212 10.30 -10.66 0.57
N GLN A 213 9.79 -11.44 1.53
CA GLN A 213 9.20 -12.74 1.26
C GLN A 213 7.83 -12.58 0.58
N ILE A 214 7.64 -13.34 -0.49
CA ILE A 214 6.42 -13.39 -1.31
C ILE A 214 5.98 -14.85 -1.48
N TYR A 215 4.72 -15.06 -1.81
CA TYR A 215 4.18 -16.38 -2.17
C TYR A 215 4.34 -16.63 -3.66
N ASP A 216 4.96 -17.77 -4.00
CA ASP A 216 5.08 -18.32 -5.34
C ASP A 216 3.93 -19.31 -5.57
N ALA A 217 2.94 -18.92 -6.38
CA ALA A 217 1.75 -19.73 -6.63
C ALA A 217 2.06 -21.02 -7.43
N ASP A 218 3.09 -21.01 -8.28
CA ASP A 218 3.48 -22.16 -9.08
C ASP A 218 4.16 -23.22 -8.22
N LYS A 219 5.08 -22.79 -7.35
CA LYS A 219 5.84 -23.67 -6.44
C LYS A 219 5.13 -23.93 -5.13
N LYS A 220 4.05 -23.20 -4.84
CA LYS A 220 3.27 -23.26 -3.59
C LYS A 220 4.11 -23.09 -2.33
N ASN A 221 5.05 -22.15 -2.35
CA ASN A 221 5.93 -21.86 -1.23
C ASN A 221 6.22 -20.36 -1.08
N VAL A 222 6.83 -20.00 0.04
CA VAL A 222 7.39 -18.66 0.24
C VAL A 222 8.80 -18.61 -0.34
N LYS A 223 9.13 -17.51 -1.01
CA LYS A 223 10.49 -17.21 -1.47
C LYS A 223 10.75 -15.70 -1.36
N HIS A 224 12.01 -15.29 -1.46
CA HIS A 224 12.35 -13.87 -1.59
C HIS A 224 12.03 -13.36 -3.00
N MET A 225 11.49 -12.14 -3.11
CA MET A 225 11.14 -11.53 -4.40
C MET A 225 12.35 -11.36 -5.33
N LYS A 226 13.54 -11.14 -4.77
CA LYS A 226 14.84 -11.18 -5.46
C LYS A 226 15.82 -12.02 -4.66
N PRO A 227 16.76 -12.73 -5.29
CA PRO A 227 17.80 -13.49 -4.60
C PRO A 227 18.60 -12.59 -3.65
N ILE A 228 18.86 -13.06 -2.42
CA ILE A 228 19.65 -12.33 -1.43
C ILE A 228 21.14 -12.46 -1.78
N PRO A 229 21.87 -11.36 -2.04
CA PRO A 229 23.30 -11.42 -2.30
C PRO A 229 24.08 -11.95 -1.09
N GLN A 230 25.06 -12.84 -1.31
CA GLN A 230 25.87 -13.39 -0.21
C GLN A 230 26.61 -12.30 0.60
N LYS A 231 27.00 -11.21 -0.05
CA LYS A 231 27.59 -10.03 0.61
C LYS A 231 26.62 -9.40 1.62
N LEU A 232 25.33 -9.35 1.30
CA LEU A 232 24.31 -8.82 2.20
C LEU A 232 24.15 -9.70 3.43
N VAL A 233 24.07 -11.03 3.24
CA VAL A 233 24.02 -12.02 4.33
C VAL A 233 25.20 -11.86 5.28
N GLN A 234 26.42 -11.74 4.73
CA GLN A 234 27.64 -11.54 5.53
C GLN A 234 27.59 -10.20 6.29
N SER A 235 27.11 -9.13 5.66
CA SER A 235 27.04 -7.81 6.29
C SER A 235 26.02 -7.71 7.42
N LEU A 236 25.01 -8.58 7.42
CA LEU A 236 23.94 -8.65 8.43
C LEU A 236 24.16 -9.77 9.45
N GLY A 237 25.33 -10.44 9.44
CA GLY A 237 25.65 -11.49 10.41
C GLY A 237 24.81 -12.77 10.27
N GLY A 238 24.16 -12.98 9.11
CA GLY A 238 23.28 -14.12 8.87
C GLY A 238 21.86 -13.98 9.46
N GLU A 239 21.56 -12.90 10.18
CA GLU A 239 20.22 -12.62 10.71
C GLU A 239 19.31 -12.11 9.58
N LEU A 240 18.34 -12.92 9.15
CA LEU A 240 17.41 -12.57 8.06
C LEU A 240 15.93 -12.62 8.48
N ASP A 241 15.65 -12.91 9.74
CA ASP A 241 14.26 -13.03 10.25
C ASP A 241 13.44 -11.76 10.03
N PHE A 242 14.10 -10.60 9.94
CA PHE A 242 13.44 -9.32 9.64
C PHE A 242 12.81 -9.27 8.24
N LEU A 243 13.25 -10.11 7.29
CA LEU A 243 12.65 -10.26 5.96
C LEU A 243 11.41 -11.18 5.97
N GLY A 244 11.11 -11.78 7.12
CA GLY A 244 10.07 -12.79 7.31
C GLY A 244 10.66 -14.11 7.79
N PRO A 245 10.21 -14.66 8.93
CA PRO A 245 10.62 -16.00 9.36
C PRO A 245 10.20 -17.06 8.34
N GLU A 246 10.92 -18.19 8.36
CA GLU A 246 10.60 -19.33 7.50
C GLU A 246 9.17 -19.84 7.75
N MET A 247 8.44 -20.10 6.66
CA MET A 247 7.06 -20.55 6.71
C MET A 247 6.91 -21.88 5.96
N PRO A 248 6.37 -22.93 6.60
CA PRO A 248 6.11 -24.19 5.91
C PRO A 248 5.20 -24.00 4.69
N SER A 249 5.49 -24.67 3.58
CA SER A 249 4.75 -24.53 2.32
C SER A 249 3.25 -24.79 2.45
N SER A 250 2.85 -25.72 3.32
CA SER A 250 1.46 -26.02 3.62
C SER A 250 0.73 -24.85 4.31
N VAL A 251 1.39 -24.21 5.27
CA VAL A 251 0.88 -23.03 5.99
C VAL A 251 0.79 -21.84 5.03
N ALA A 252 1.86 -21.59 4.26
CA ALA A 252 1.91 -20.52 3.28
C ALA A 252 0.78 -20.64 2.24
N THR A 253 0.54 -21.85 1.74
CA THR A 253 -0.55 -22.12 0.80
C THR A 253 -1.92 -21.90 1.43
N ALA A 254 -2.13 -22.36 2.67
CA ALA A 254 -3.38 -22.16 3.37
C ALA A 254 -3.66 -20.66 3.64
N ILE A 255 -2.63 -19.87 3.96
CA ILE A 255 -2.73 -18.42 4.08
C ILE A 255 -3.05 -17.80 2.72
N ALA A 256 -2.25 -18.10 1.70
CA ALA A 256 -2.39 -17.50 0.36
C ALA A 256 -3.76 -17.73 -0.27
N GLU A 257 -4.34 -18.90 -0.04
CA GLU A 257 -5.69 -19.26 -0.49
C GLU A 257 -6.80 -18.68 0.42
N GLY A 258 -6.47 -17.98 1.51
CA GLY A 258 -7.43 -17.42 2.46
C GLY A 258 -8.16 -18.47 3.29
N LYS A 259 -7.55 -19.63 3.54
CA LYS A 259 -8.09 -20.71 4.37
C LYS A 259 -7.64 -20.60 5.83
N LEU A 260 -6.50 -19.97 6.08
CA LEU A 260 -5.90 -19.80 7.40
C LEU A 260 -5.82 -18.31 7.76
N ASP A 261 -6.22 -17.97 8.97
CA ASP A 261 -5.96 -16.64 9.55
C ASP A 261 -4.46 -16.55 9.90
N PRO A 262 -3.72 -15.63 9.28
CA PRO A 262 -2.28 -15.60 9.41
C PRO A 262 -1.79 -14.94 10.71
N ILE A 263 -2.69 -14.41 11.55
CA ILE A 263 -2.34 -13.87 12.87
C ILE A 263 -2.41 -14.97 13.94
N ASN A 264 -3.54 -15.68 14.02
CA ASN A 264 -3.75 -16.70 15.05
C ASN A 264 -3.45 -18.14 14.57
N MET A 265 -3.17 -18.32 13.27
CA MET A 265 -2.89 -19.60 12.63
C MET A 265 -4.03 -20.62 12.75
N MET A 266 -5.27 -20.15 12.89
CA MET A 266 -6.47 -20.97 12.89
C MET A 266 -7.16 -20.93 11.54
N ALA A 267 -7.87 -22.00 11.17
CA ALA A 267 -8.66 -22.00 9.96
C ALA A 267 -9.80 -20.98 10.07
N PHE A 268 -10.12 -20.28 8.99
CA PHE A 268 -11.35 -19.50 8.97
C PHE A 268 -12.55 -20.44 8.96
N ASP A 269 -13.53 -20.18 9.83
CA ASP A 269 -14.78 -20.93 9.84
C ASP A 269 -15.42 -20.87 8.45
N HIS A 270 -15.72 -22.05 7.88
CA HIS A 270 -16.52 -22.13 6.66
C HIS A 270 -17.92 -21.63 6.99
N PHE A 271 -18.19 -20.35 6.74
CA PHE A 271 -19.56 -19.91 6.56
C PHE A 271 -20.05 -20.52 5.24
N PRO A 272 -21.00 -21.47 5.24
CA PRO A 272 -21.63 -21.88 4.00
C PRO A 272 -22.20 -20.61 3.37
N ALA A 273 -21.92 -20.39 2.07
CA ALA A 273 -22.37 -19.22 1.33
C ALA A 273 -23.90 -19.10 1.44
N SER A 274 -24.36 -18.34 2.43
CA SER A 274 -25.76 -18.01 2.61
C SER A 274 -26.10 -17.05 1.48
N ARG A 275 -26.99 -17.49 0.58
CA ARG A 275 -27.53 -16.71 -0.54
C ARG A 275 -28.49 -15.62 -0.06
N HIS A 276 -28.04 -14.79 0.87
CA HIS A 276 -28.79 -13.61 1.28
C HIS A 276 -27.97 -12.39 0.93
N HIS A 277 -28.20 -11.87 -0.27
CA HIS A 277 -28.01 -10.45 -0.53
C HIS A 277 -28.82 -9.68 0.52
N PRO A 278 -28.21 -8.87 1.38
CA PRO A 278 -28.94 -7.84 2.07
C PRO A 278 -29.35 -6.83 1.00
N ASP A 279 -30.66 -6.61 0.82
CA ASP A 279 -31.14 -5.51 -0.01
C ASP A 279 -30.47 -4.21 0.44
N PRO A 280 -30.10 -3.32 -0.51
CA PRO A 280 -29.47 -2.06 -0.15
C PRO A 280 -30.39 -1.26 0.78
N ILE A 281 -29.83 -0.83 1.90
CA ILE A 281 -30.47 0.03 2.91
C ILE A 281 -30.99 1.28 2.20
N LYS A 282 -32.30 1.36 1.97
CA LYS A 282 -32.96 2.59 1.54
C LYS A 282 -32.88 3.59 2.68
N ASN A 283 -32.02 4.60 2.54
CA ASN A 283 -32.07 5.81 3.36
C ASN A 283 -33.45 6.44 3.22
N ARG A 284 -34.31 6.25 4.22
CA ARG A 284 -35.54 7.04 4.39
C ARG A 284 -35.13 8.37 5.02
N ASN A 285 -34.81 9.35 4.19
CA ASN A 285 -34.92 10.74 4.61
C ASN A 285 -36.41 11.07 4.72
N SER A 286 -36.87 11.23 5.95
CA SER A 286 -38.11 11.91 6.27
C SER A 286 -37.89 13.41 6.09
N ASP A 287 -38.43 13.98 5.02
CA ASP A 287 -38.86 15.38 5.03
C ASP A 287 -40.30 15.45 4.53
N GLN A 288 -41.19 15.72 5.47
CA GLN A 288 -42.54 16.17 5.21
C GLN A 288 -42.47 17.60 4.70
N THR A 289 -42.86 17.85 3.45
CA THR A 289 -43.58 19.09 3.14
C THR A 289 -44.60 18.84 2.04
N GLN A 290 -45.86 18.99 2.40
CA GLN A 290 -47.02 18.95 1.51
C GLN A 290 -46.93 20.07 0.47
N ARG A 291 -47.22 19.76 -0.80
CA ARG A 291 -48.05 20.59 -1.68
C ARG A 291 -48.58 19.76 -2.85
N THR A 292 -49.82 20.06 -3.18
CA THR A 292 -50.81 19.26 -3.92
C THR A 292 -50.61 19.20 -5.43
N ALA A 293 -50.98 18.01 -5.95
CA ALA A 293 -51.33 17.55 -7.29
C ALA A 293 -51.51 18.54 -8.45
N THR A 294 -51.08 18.13 -9.66
CA THR A 294 -51.97 17.69 -10.76
C THR A 294 -51.17 16.82 -11.76
N ALA A 295 -51.78 15.73 -12.25
CA ALA A 295 -51.22 14.74 -13.18
C ALA A 295 -51.40 15.15 -14.67
N ILE A 296 -50.64 14.53 -15.58
CA ILE A 296 -51.09 13.90 -16.86
C ILE A 296 -49.89 13.26 -17.63
N VAL A 297 -49.97 11.92 -17.77
CA VAL A 297 -49.74 11.00 -18.93
C VAL A 297 -48.45 11.01 -19.79
N SER A 298 -47.84 9.81 -19.81
CA SER A 298 -47.11 9.01 -20.83
C SER A 298 -46.49 9.61 -22.09
N ALA A 299 -45.26 9.15 -22.41
CA ALA A 299 -44.97 8.30 -23.58
C ALA A 299 -43.52 7.78 -23.55
N GLU A 300 -43.34 6.53 -23.97
CA GLU A 300 -42.06 5.89 -24.28
C GLU A 300 -41.37 6.57 -25.48
N VAL A 301 -40.04 6.43 -25.59
CA VAL A 301 -39.33 5.86 -26.75
C VAL A 301 -37.82 6.21 -26.66
N SER A 302 -37.02 5.15 -26.79
CA SER A 302 -35.61 5.08 -27.19
C SER A 302 -35.08 6.24 -28.05
N CYS A 303 -33.84 6.68 -27.81
CA CYS A 303 -32.83 6.81 -28.87
C CYS A 303 -31.43 7.10 -28.31
N PHE A 304 -30.48 6.24 -28.66
CA PHE A 304 -29.05 6.54 -28.73
C PHE A 304 -28.81 7.77 -29.61
N VAL A 305 -28.04 8.75 -29.13
CA VAL A 305 -27.30 9.68 -29.99
C VAL A 305 -25.98 10.07 -29.31
N SER A 306 -24.88 9.64 -29.94
CA SER A 306 -23.53 10.15 -29.74
C SER A 306 -23.38 11.50 -30.44
N PHE A 307 -22.68 12.48 -29.84
CA PHE A 307 -22.07 13.61 -30.55
C PHE A 307 -20.89 14.19 -29.74
N PRO A 308 -19.97 14.95 -30.37
CA PRO A 308 -18.54 14.75 -30.25
C PRO A 308 -17.81 15.83 -29.43
N SER A 309 -16.52 15.54 -29.24
CA SER A 309 -15.43 16.41 -28.76
C SER A 309 -15.60 17.90 -29.03
N LEU A 310 -15.48 18.70 -27.96
CA LEU A 310 -15.15 20.11 -28.02
C LEU A 310 -13.91 20.38 -27.16
N LYS A 311 -12.83 20.74 -27.85
CA LYS A 311 -11.65 21.38 -27.27
C LYS A 311 -12.06 22.70 -26.63
N SER A 312 -11.56 22.96 -25.42
CA SER A 312 -11.32 24.32 -24.96
C SER A 312 -9.95 24.41 -24.29
N GLN A 313 -9.24 25.47 -24.67
CA GLN A 313 -7.89 25.84 -24.24
C GLN A 313 -7.90 26.47 -22.84
N LYS A 314 -6.84 26.15 -22.09
CA LYS A 314 -6.11 26.94 -21.09
C LYS A 314 -6.92 27.82 -20.13
N ASP A 315 -6.75 27.53 -18.83
CA ASP A 315 -6.31 28.57 -17.91
C ASP A 315 -5.35 28.04 -16.82
N ASN A 316 -4.33 28.85 -16.58
CA ASN A 316 -3.24 28.65 -15.64
C ASN A 316 -3.74 28.86 -14.20
N ALA A 317 -3.62 27.86 -13.33
CA ALA A 317 -3.61 28.09 -11.89
C ALA A 317 -2.55 27.21 -11.23
N ARG A 318 -1.47 27.85 -10.79
CA ARG A 318 -0.48 27.28 -9.88
C ARG A 318 -1.20 26.88 -8.59
N HIS A 319 -1.16 25.60 -8.23
CA HIS A 319 -1.44 25.16 -6.88
C HIS A 319 -0.33 24.24 -6.41
N THR A 320 0.47 24.79 -5.49
CA THR A 320 1.48 24.09 -4.71
C THR A 320 0.76 23.20 -3.68
N GLY A 321 0.51 21.94 -4.06
CA GLY A 321 0.04 20.89 -3.15
C GLY A 321 1.23 20.19 -2.51
N LYS A 322 1.31 20.23 -1.18
CA LYS A 322 2.31 19.54 -0.37
C LYS A 322 2.01 18.04 -0.34
N PHE A 323 2.98 17.22 -0.72
CA PHE A 323 3.02 15.79 -0.44
C PHE A 323 3.60 15.58 0.97
N CYS A 324 2.83 14.94 1.85
CA CYS A 324 3.26 14.20 3.03
C CYS A 324 2.23 13.10 3.25
#